data_AF-A0A8H6LQV8-F1
#
_entry.id   AF-A0A8H6LQV8-F1
#
_cell.length_a   1.000
_cell.length_b   1.000
_cell.length_c   1.000
_cell.angle_alpha   90.00
_cell.angle_beta   90.00
_cell.angle_gamma   90.00
#
_symmetry.space_group_name_H-M   'P 1'
#
loop_
_entity.id
_entity.type
_entity.pdbx_description
1 polymer ?
#
loop_
_entity_poly.entity_id
_entity_poly.type
_entity_poly.pdbx_seq_one_letter_code
_entity_poly.pdbx_strand_id
1 'polypeptide(L)'
;MPEHDALVLSYSHLAKLPRANDALQTLKKVASLVKPIMRARNWKVRELAEFYPEQHNLLGLNINRGAKICLRLRHAGDKNQFMPIESVVDTMLHELSHIVHGPHDAKFHALWDQLRDEHEGLVLKGYTGEGFLSEGRRLGGSRIPPLEARRVAREAAEKRRARPGTGSGKRLGGSAPRPGEDIRRVIADAAERRSRILKGCGTDNLSETQIRNISDNATKNGFRTQAEEDEANDAAIAQALQSNWKWRRISNPA
;
A
#
# COMPACT_ATOMS: atom_id res chain seq x y z
N MET A 1 -8.71 -15.79 -4.57
CA MET A 1 -9.22 -16.22 -3.25
C MET A 1 -9.75 -14.98 -2.53
N PRO A 2 -11.03 -14.93 -2.11
CA PRO A 2 -11.56 -13.81 -1.35
C PRO A 2 -10.80 -13.66 -0.02
N GLU A 3 -10.54 -12.43 0.39
CA GLU A 3 -9.81 -12.10 1.62
C GLU A 3 -10.60 -12.60 2.83
N HIS A 4 -10.00 -13.47 3.64
CA HIS A 4 -10.58 -13.87 4.93
C HIS A 4 -10.55 -12.63 5.84
N ASP A 5 -11.73 -12.10 6.21
CA ASP A 5 -11.90 -10.89 7.05
C ASP A 5 -11.46 -9.57 6.37
N ALA A 6 -12.20 -9.16 5.33
CA ALA A 6 -11.99 -7.90 4.64
C ALA A 6 -12.40 -6.69 5.50
N LEU A 7 -11.42 -5.91 5.95
CA LEU A 7 -11.64 -4.64 6.67
C LEU A 7 -11.76 -3.43 5.74
N VAL A 8 -11.38 -3.60 4.47
CA VAL A 8 -11.65 -2.69 3.37
C VAL A 8 -12.57 -3.41 2.39
N LEU A 9 -13.77 -2.87 2.14
CA LEU A 9 -14.80 -3.60 1.38
C LEU A 9 -14.62 -3.48 -0.14
N SER A 10 -14.16 -2.32 -0.63
CA SER A 10 -13.89 -2.09 -2.04
C SER A 10 -12.69 -1.17 -2.26
N TYR A 11 -12.11 -1.26 -3.46
CA TYR A 11 -10.98 -0.45 -3.89
C TYR A 11 -11.34 0.27 -5.18
N SER A 12 -11.01 1.55 -5.29
CA SER A 12 -11.15 2.33 -6.52
C SER A 12 -9.80 2.93 -6.91
N HIS A 13 -9.47 2.96 -8.19
CA HIS A 13 -8.23 3.57 -8.67
C HIS A 13 -8.47 4.33 -9.98
N LEU A 14 -7.55 5.22 -10.36
CA LEU A 14 -7.73 6.06 -11.54
C LEU A 14 -7.34 5.28 -12.82
N ALA A 15 -8.28 4.57 -13.42
CA ALA A 15 -8.04 3.65 -14.55
C ALA A 15 -7.44 4.34 -15.79
N LYS A 16 -7.68 5.64 -15.96
CA LYS A 16 -7.17 6.42 -17.10
C LYS A 16 -5.73 6.91 -16.90
N LEU A 17 -5.15 6.70 -15.72
CA LEU A 17 -3.76 7.06 -15.45
C LEU A 17 -2.80 5.93 -15.81
N PRO A 18 -1.56 6.26 -16.18
CA PRO A 18 -0.53 5.26 -16.50
C PRO A 18 -0.32 4.33 -15.31
N ARG A 19 -0.01 3.04 -15.56
CA ARG A 19 0.25 2.05 -14.48
C ARG A 19 -0.93 1.93 -13.50
N ALA A 20 -2.17 1.96 -13.98
CA ALA A 20 -3.38 1.83 -13.16
C ALA A 20 -3.38 0.55 -12.30
N ASN A 21 -2.96 -0.59 -12.85
CA ASN A 21 -2.86 -1.84 -12.10
C ASN A 21 -1.90 -1.74 -10.92
N ASP A 22 -0.76 -1.06 -11.07
CA ASP A 22 0.19 -0.83 -9.98
C ASP A 22 -0.41 0.03 -8.86
N ALA A 23 -1.28 0.99 -9.22
CA ALA A 23 -2.01 1.80 -8.25
C ALA A 23 -2.96 0.93 -7.42
N LEU A 24 -3.74 0.05 -8.06
CA LEU A 24 -4.62 -0.88 -7.36
C LEU A 24 -3.84 -1.83 -6.44
N GLN A 25 -2.72 -2.38 -6.92
CA GLN A 25 -1.84 -3.23 -6.10
C GLN A 25 -1.25 -2.46 -4.91
N THR A 26 -0.91 -1.19 -5.11
CA THR A 26 -0.44 -0.30 -4.03
C THR A 26 -1.53 -0.09 -2.99
N LEU A 27 -2.80 0.16 -3.37
CA LEU A 27 -3.91 0.29 -2.42
C LEU A 27 -4.14 -0.99 -1.61
N LYS A 28 -4.20 -2.14 -2.28
CA LYS A 28 -4.31 -3.46 -1.64
C LYS A 28 -3.14 -3.70 -0.68
N LYS A 29 -1.92 -3.30 -1.08
CA LYS A 29 -0.73 -3.38 -0.22
C LYS A 29 -0.83 -2.50 1.01
N VAL A 30 -1.21 -1.23 0.87
CA VAL A 30 -1.40 -0.30 1.99
C VAL A 30 -2.44 -0.85 2.97
N ALA A 31 -3.60 -1.29 2.46
CA ALA A 31 -4.65 -1.90 3.28
C ALA A 31 -4.13 -3.12 4.06
N SER A 32 -3.35 -3.99 3.41
CA SER A 32 -2.75 -5.16 4.06
C SER A 32 -1.79 -4.78 5.19
N LEU A 33 -1.03 -3.69 5.06
CA LEU A 33 -0.05 -3.25 6.07
C LEU A 33 -0.73 -2.70 7.32
N VAL A 34 -1.85 -1.99 7.16
CA VAL A 34 -2.60 -1.38 8.28
C VAL A 34 -3.68 -2.30 8.85
N LYS A 35 -3.91 -3.46 8.25
CA LYS A 35 -4.98 -4.39 8.65
C LYS A 35 -4.94 -4.79 10.13
N PRO A 36 -3.78 -5.11 10.75
CA PRO A 36 -3.76 -5.46 12.18
C PRO A 36 -4.20 -4.30 13.08
N ILE A 37 -3.86 -3.06 12.70
CA ILE A 37 -4.23 -1.84 13.41
C ILE A 37 -5.74 -1.61 13.33
N MET A 38 -6.32 -1.78 12.14
CA MET A 38 -7.77 -1.68 11.93
C MET A 38 -8.51 -2.77 12.70
N ARG A 39 -8.02 -4.01 12.69
CA ARG A 39 -8.62 -5.14 13.40
C ARG A 39 -8.65 -4.91 14.91
N ALA A 40 -7.54 -4.44 15.48
CA ALA A 40 -7.43 -4.16 16.92
C ALA A 40 -8.46 -3.13 17.41
N ARG A 41 -8.98 -2.28 16.53
CA ARG A 41 -9.92 -1.20 16.84
C ARG A 41 -11.31 -1.42 16.24
N ASN A 42 -11.57 -2.57 15.62
CA ASN A 42 -12.80 -2.87 14.89
C ASN A 42 -13.15 -1.80 13.83
N TRP A 43 -12.14 -1.17 13.23
CA TRP A 43 -12.35 -0.20 12.15
C TRP A 43 -12.60 -0.91 10.83
N LYS A 44 -13.56 -0.37 10.07
CA LYS A 44 -13.88 -0.81 8.73
C LYS A 44 -13.92 0.40 7.80
N VAL A 45 -13.34 0.24 6.62
CA VAL A 45 -13.38 1.25 5.55
C VAL A 45 -14.22 0.68 4.42
N ARG A 46 -15.27 1.38 3.99
CA ARG A 46 -16.11 0.82 2.90
C ARG A 46 -15.37 0.89 1.58
N GLU A 47 -14.74 2.02 1.27
CA GLU A 47 -14.02 2.21 0.02
C GLU A 47 -12.65 2.87 0.25
N LEU A 48 -11.59 2.26 -0.27
CA LEU A 48 -10.26 2.86 -0.33
C LEU A 48 -9.95 3.25 -1.77
N ALA A 49 -9.81 4.54 -2.04
CA ALA A 49 -9.71 5.08 -3.39
C ALA A 49 -8.38 5.80 -3.65
N GLU A 50 -7.86 5.69 -4.87
CA GLU A 50 -6.86 6.63 -5.38
C GLU A 50 -7.53 7.93 -5.79
N PHE A 51 -6.87 9.06 -5.50
CA PHE A 51 -7.22 10.33 -6.11
C PHE A 51 -5.99 11.11 -6.59
N TYR A 52 -6.24 12.11 -7.44
CA TYR A 52 -5.20 13.01 -7.93
C TYR A 52 -5.76 14.43 -8.05
N PRO A 53 -5.95 15.14 -6.93
CA PRO A 53 -6.46 16.50 -6.95
C PRO A 53 -5.43 17.48 -7.57
N GLU A 54 -5.90 18.64 -8.03
CA GLU A 54 -5.04 19.72 -8.53
C GLU A 54 -4.19 20.34 -7.42
N GLN A 55 -4.67 20.30 -6.18
CA GLN A 55 -3.93 20.76 -5.01
C GLN A 55 -2.75 19.82 -4.73
N HIS A 56 -1.52 20.33 -4.92
CA HIS A 56 -0.29 19.53 -4.81
C HIS A 56 -0.04 19.02 -3.39
N ASN A 57 -0.45 19.78 -2.37
CA ASN A 57 -0.27 19.40 -0.98
C ASN A 57 -1.28 18.35 -0.52
N LEU A 58 -2.47 18.24 -1.13
CA LEU A 58 -3.51 17.30 -0.70
C LEU A 58 -3.08 15.84 -0.95
N LEU A 59 -2.79 15.11 0.12
CA LEU A 59 -2.31 13.74 0.15
C LEU A 59 -3.39 12.73 0.55
N GLY A 60 -4.34 13.12 1.40
CA GLY A 60 -5.35 12.23 1.97
C GLY A 60 -6.65 12.94 2.30
N LEU A 61 -7.73 12.17 2.34
CA LEU A 61 -9.06 12.63 2.71
C LEU A 61 -9.89 11.47 3.28
N ASN A 62 -10.41 11.62 4.50
CA ASN A 62 -11.38 10.72 5.10
C ASN A 62 -12.79 11.31 5.02
N ILE A 63 -13.70 10.59 4.39
CA ILE A 63 -15.09 10.97 4.20
C ILE A 63 -15.96 10.12 5.13
N ASN A 64 -16.75 10.80 5.97
CA ASN A 64 -17.72 10.20 6.88
C ASN A 64 -17.13 9.08 7.75
N ARG A 65 -15.96 9.32 8.36
CA ARG A 65 -15.32 8.45 9.36
C ARG A 65 -15.14 7.01 8.85
N GLY A 66 -14.53 6.87 7.68
CA GLY A 66 -14.22 5.58 7.05
C GLY A 66 -15.25 5.09 6.04
N ALA A 67 -16.25 5.90 5.66
CA ALA A 67 -17.09 5.53 4.52
C ALA A 67 -16.26 5.48 3.22
N LYS A 68 -15.39 6.47 3.02
CA LYS A 68 -14.42 6.49 1.92
C LYS A 68 -13.14 7.14 2.39
N ILE A 69 -12.00 6.53 2.09
CA ILE A 69 -10.68 7.14 2.28
C ILE A 69 -10.04 7.29 0.91
N CYS A 70 -9.64 8.51 0.56
CA CYS A 70 -8.92 8.80 -0.67
C CYS A 70 -7.44 9.03 -0.36
N LEU A 71 -6.55 8.39 -1.11
CA LEU A 71 -5.09 8.52 -0.98
C LEU A 71 -4.46 8.96 -2.29
N ARG A 72 -3.51 9.89 -2.20
CA ARG A 72 -2.65 10.27 -3.32
C ARG A 72 -1.52 9.26 -3.40
N LEU A 73 -1.49 8.50 -4.48
CA LEU A 73 -0.44 7.50 -4.72
C LEU A 73 0.71 8.03 -5.55
N ARG A 74 0.49 9.12 -6.31
CA ARG A 74 1.41 9.65 -7.31
C ARG A 74 1.91 11.04 -6.95
N HIS A 75 3.15 11.35 -7.33
CA HIS A 75 3.71 12.68 -7.16
C HIS A 75 2.90 13.72 -7.95
N ALA A 76 2.64 14.89 -7.37
CA ALA A 76 1.80 15.92 -8.00
C ALA A 76 2.38 16.50 -9.31
N GLY A 77 3.70 16.42 -9.49
CA GLY A 77 4.37 16.85 -10.72
C GLY A 77 4.53 15.76 -11.78
N ASP A 78 4.36 14.48 -11.43
CA ASP A 78 4.52 13.37 -12.36
C ASP A 78 3.54 12.24 -12.04
N LYS A 79 2.57 12.07 -12.93
CA LYS A 79 1.55 11.01 -12.84
C LYS A 79 2.13 9.61 -13.04
N ASN A 80 3.33 9.45 -13.60
CA ASN A 80 4.00 8.16 -13.76
C ASN A 80 4.76 7.72 -12.49
N GLN A 81 5.09 8.66 -11.61
CA GLN A 81 5.91 8.42 -10.44
C GLN A 81 5.04 8.21 -9.21
N PHE A 82 5.12 7.00 -8.64
CA PHE A 82 4.48 6.68 -7.37
C PHE A 82 5.29 7.22 -6.19
N MET A 83 4.58 7.65 -5.15
CA MET A 83 5.17 8.00 -3.87
C MET A 83 5.70 6.76 -3.15
N PRO A 84 6.72 6.91 -2.28
CA PRO A 84 7.18 5.81 -1.44
C PRO A 84 6.04 5.22 -0.62
N ILE A 85 5.98 3.89 -0.53
CA ILE A 85 4.89 3.17 0.15
C ILE A 85 4.78 3.58 1.61
N GLU A 86 5.90 3.85 2.26
CA GLU A 86 5.97 4.30 3.65
C GLU A 86 5.28 5.66 3.84
N SER A 87 5.40 6.55 2.86
CA SER A 87 4.72 7.85 2.89
C SER A 87 3.21 7.69 2.69
N VAL A 88 2.78 6.77 1.83
CA VAL A 88 1.35 6.50 1.61
C VAL A 88 0.74 5.82 2.84
N VAL A 89 1.46 4.91 3.50
CA VAL A 89 1.03 4.28 4.75
C VAL A 89 0.90 5.30 5.87
N ASP A 90 1.85 6.22 6.04
CA ASP A 90 1.76 7.25 7.08
C ASP A 90 0.54 8.17 6.86
N THR A 91 0.24 8.52 5.60
CA THR A 91 -1.02 9.20 5.23
C THR A 91 -2.23 8.33 5.55
N MET A 92 -2.21 7.03 5.27
CA MET A 92 -3.33 6.13 5.64
C MET A 92 -3.56 6.08 7.15
N LEU A 93 -2.50 6.04 7.97
CA LEU A 93 -2.62 6.07 9.44
C LEU A 93 -3.21 7.41 9.92
N HIS A 94 -2.82 8.51 9.28
CA HIS A 94 -3.42 9.82 9.51
C HIS A 94 -4.93 9.79 9.21
N GLU A 95 -5.33 9.32 8.02
CA GLU A 95 -6.75 9.24 7.65
C GLU A 95 -7.54 8.27 8.54
N LEU A 96 -6.95 7.17 9.01
CA LEU A 96 -7.61 6.28 9.97
C LEU A 96 -7.86 6.97 11.32
N SER A 97 -6.98 7.87 11.75
CA SER A 97 -7.18 8.66 12.97
C SER A 97 -8.44 9.54 12.87
N HIS A 98 -8.80 9.98 11.66
CA HIS A 98 -10.03 10.71 11.38
C HIS A 98 -11.33 9.90 11.55
N ILE A 99 -11.26 8.58 11.71
CA ILE A 99 -12.43 7.79 12.14
C ILE A 99 -12.90 8.23 13.53
N VAL A 100 -11.95 8.56 14.43
CA VAL A 100 -12.22 8.91 15.82
C VAL A 100 -12.21 10.43 16.03
N HIS A 101 -11.16 11.11 15.57
CA HIS A 101 -10.94 12.53 15.83
C HIS A 101 -11.02 13.34 14.55
N GLY A 102 -11.96 14.31 14.48
CA GLY A 102 -12.04 15.22 13.33
C GLY A 102 -10.84 16.16 13.33
N PRO A 103 -10.83 17.19 14.20
CA PRO A 103 -9.77 18.19 14.23
C PRO A 103 -8.39 17.61 14.53
N HIS A 104 -7.34 18.19 13.95
CA HIS A 104 -5.93 17.98 14.32
C HIS A 104 -5.58 18.57 15.70
N ASP A 105 -6.24 18.11 16.75
CA ASP A 105 -5.95 18.47 18.13
C ASP A 105 -4.92 17.52 18.79
N ALA A 106 -4.58 17.77 20.05
CA ALA A 106 -3.61 16.93 20.78
C ALA A 106 -4.04 15.44 20.86
N LYS A 107 -5.34 15.14 20.86
CA LYS A 107 -5.84 13.76 20.91
C LYS A 107 -5.67 13.09 19.55
N PHE A 108 -5.92 13.81 18.46
CA PHE A 108 -5.62 13.34 17.11
C PHE A 108 -4.14 13.00 16.97
N HIS A 109 -3.24 13.90 17.38
CA HIS A 109 -1.81 13.66 17.30
C HIS A 109 -1.36 12.46 18.14
N ALA A 110 -1.87 12.33 19.37
CA ALA A 110 -1.57 11.19 20.22
C ALA A 110 -2.03 9.86 19.59
N LEU A 111 -3.22 9.83 18.99
CA LEU A 111 -3.70 8.64 18.28
C LEU A 111 -2.80 8.33 17.08
N TRP A 112 -2.50 9.33 16.24
CA TRP A 112 -1.68 9.12 15.05
C TRP A 112 -0.27 8.63 15.39
N ASP A 113 0.37 9.19 16.42
CA ASP A 113 1.66 8.72 16.92
C ASP A 113 1.57 7.27 17.42
N GLN A 114 0.52 6.92 18.19
CA GLN A 114 0.28 5.55 18.61
C GLN A 114 0.15 4.58 17.42
N LEU A 115 -0.60 4.96 16.37
CA LEU A 115 -0.77 4.13 15.18
C LEU A 115 0.57 3.89 14.46
N ARG A 116 1.45 4.91 14.43
CA ARG A 116 2.78 4.80 13.83
C ARG A 116 3.68 3.88 14.63
N ASP A 117 3.69 3.99 15.95
CA ASP A 117 4.48 3.12 16.82
C ASP A 117 4.04 1.66 16.69
N GLU A 118 2.73 1.42 16.59
CA GLU A 118 2.19 0.08 16.31
C GLU A 118 2.62 -0.45 14.94
N HIS A 119 2.55 0.39 13.90
CA HIS A 119 2.99 0.02 12.56
C HIS A 119 4.50 -0.27 12.51
N GLU A 120 5.33 0.56 13.14
CA GLU A 120 6.77 0.32 13.25
C GLU A 120 7.05 -0.99 14.01
N GLY A 121 6.33 -1.25 15.10
CA GLY A 121 6.39 -2.51 15.82
C GLY A 121 6.04 -3.72 14.96
N LEU A 122 5.08 -3.60 14.04
CA LEU A 122 4.75 -4.64 13.06
C LEU A 122 5.89 -4.85 12.06
N VAL A 123 6.44 -3.76 11.50
CA VAL A 123 7.57 -3.81 10.56
C VAL A 123 8.79 -4.48 11.21
N LEU A 124 9.12 -4.12 12.46
CA LEU A 124 10.23 -4.71 13.21
C LEU A 124 10.04 -6.21 13.48
N LYS A 125 8.79 -6.67 13.61
CA LYS A 125 8.44 -8.10 13.72
C LYS A 125 8.48 -8.82 12.36
N GLY A 126 8.83 -8.13 11.28
CA GLY A 126 8.86 -8.66 9.92
C GLY A 126 7.48 -8.76 9.26
N TYR A 127 6.47 -8.06 9.78
CA TYR A 127 5.18 -8.00 9.13
C TYR A 127 5.27 -7.16 7.86
N THR A 128 4.98 -7.77 6.72
CA THR A 128 4.97 -7.10 5.41
C THR A 128 3.56 -7.02 4.83
N GLY A 129 2.52 -7.10 5.64
CA GLY A 129 1.13 -7.24 5.20
C GLY A 129 0.69 -8.70 5.06
N GLU A 130 -0.57 -8.91 4.67
CA GLU A 130 -1.12 -10.24 4.42
C GLU A 130 -0.52 -10.87 3.15
N GLY A 131 0.55 -11.64 3.35
CA GLY A 131 1.08 -12.56 2.35
C GLY A 131 1.59 -11.92 1.07
N PHE A 132 1.86 -12.78 0.09
CA PHE A 132 2.26 -12.40 -1.25
C PHE A 132 0.98 -12.07 -2.03
N LEU A 133 0.79 -10.81 -2.42
CA LEU A 133 -0.38 -10.36 -3.21
C LEU A 133 -0.34 -10.84 -4.67
N SER A 134 0.70 -11.58 -5.07
CA SER A 134 0.75 -12.26 -6.37
C SER A 134 0.41 -13.74 -6.20
N GLU A 135 -0.09 -14.36 -7.27
CA GLU A 135 -0.04 -15.82 -7.36
C GLU A 135 1.40 -16.29 -7.13
N GLY A 136 1.59 -17.15 -6.13
CA GLY A 136 2.90 -17.66 -5.77
C GLY A 136 3.46 -18.49 -6.90
N ARG A 137 4.47 -17.99 -7.61
CA ARG A 137 5.20 -18.80 -8.60
C ARG A 137 6.22 -19.65 -7.86
N ARG A 138 6.10 -20.97 -7.93
CA ARG A 138 7.07 -21.90 -7.36
C ARG A 138 8.43 -21.74 -8.07
N LEU A 139 9.35 -21.01 -7.46
CA LEU A 139 10.72 -20.85 -7.95
C LEU A 139 11.56 -22.07 -7.53
N GLY A 140 11.32 -23.19 -8.20
CA GLY A 140 12.09 -24.42 -7.99
C GLY A 140 11.77 -25.15 -6.67
N GLY A 141 12.55 -26.20 -6.42
CA GLY A 141 12.37 -27.14 -5.31
C GLY A 141 11.93 -28.51 -5.82
N SER A 142 12.86 -29.45 -5.93
CA SER A 142 12.54 -30.87 -6.11
C SER A 142 11.83 -31.40 -4.86
N ARG A 143 10.89 -32.33 -5.02
CA ARG A 143 10.30 -33.06 -3.88
C ARG A 143 11.41 -33.92 -3.26
N ILE A 144 12.01 -33.43 -2.19
CA ILE A 144 13.01 -34.18 -1.43
C ILE A 144 12.24 -35.16 -0.51
N PRO A 145 12.49 -36.49 -0.59
CA PRO A 145 11.90 -37.44 0.32
C PRO A 145 12.17 -37.07 1.79
N PRO A 146 11.24 -37.32 2.74
CA PRO A 146 11.35 -36.84 4.12
C PRO A 146 12.65 -37.24 4.85
N LEU A 147 13.19 -38.42 4.53
CA LEU A 147 14.46 -38.90 5.08
C LEU A 147 15.66 -38.10 4.58
N GLU A 148 15.67 -37.78 3.29
CA GLU A 148 16.71 -37.00 2.64
C GLU A 148 16.68 -35.53 3.13
N ALA A 149 15.48 -34.98 3.38
CA ALA A 149 15.31 -33.67 3.98
C ALA A 149 15.86 -33.62 5.43
N ARG A 150 15.62 -34.68 6.23
CA ARG A 150 16.18 -34.82 7.58
C ARG A 150 17.71 -34.91 7.56
N ARG A 151 18.27 -35.66 6.60
CA ARG A 151 19.72 -35.78 6.41
C ARG A 151 20.36 -34.42 6.09
N VAL A 152 19.83 -33.71 5.09
CA VAL A 152 20.33 -32.38 4.68
C VAL A 152 20.18 -31.35 5.81
N ALA A 153 19.06 -31.36 6.54
CA ALA A 153 18.85 -30.47 7.67
C ALA A 153 19.86 -30.72 8.82
N ARG A 154 20.15 -31.99 9.11
CA ARG A 154 21.14 -32.39 10.12
C ARG A 154 22.55 -31.98 9.71
N GLU A 155 22.93 -32.24 8.47
CA GLU A 155 24.25 -31.87 7.93
C GLU A 155 24.45 -30.35 7.91
N ALA A 156 23.41 -29.59 7.56
CA ALA A 156 23.43 -28.13 7.63
C ALA A 156 23.52 -27.61 9.08
N ALA A 157 22.90 -28.28 10.05
CA ALA A 157 23.00 -27.95 11.47
C ALA A 157 24.40 -28.24 12.04
N GLU A 158 25.02 -29.36 11.64
CA GLU A 158 26.41 -29.67 11.98
C GLU A 158 27.38 -28.67 11.36
N LYS A 159 27.19 -28.27 10.10
CA LYS A 159 28.00 -27.20 9.45
C LYS A 159 27.86 -25.85 10.17
N ARG A 160 26.70 -25.55 10.76
CA ARG A 160 26.52 -24.35 11.61
C ARG A 160 27.22 -24.49 12.97
N ARG A 161 27.26 -25.68 13.56
CA ARG A 161 27.98 -25.94 14.82
C ARG A 161 29.50 -25.97 14.66
N ALA A 162 30.00 -26.46 13.52
CA ALA A 162 31.42 -26.65 13.24
C ALA A 162 32.15 -25.35 12.82
N ARG A 163 31.47 -24.20 12.77
CA ARG A 163 32.07 -22.88 12.53
C ARG A 163 32.10 -22.07 13.84
N PRO A 164 33.21 -22.07 14.60
CA PRO A 164 33.37 -21.18 15.74
C PRO A 164 33.76 -19.77 15.25
N GLY A 165 32.97 -18.75 15.62
CA GLY A 165 33.13 -17.35 15.19
C GLY A 165 32.50 -17.10 13.82
N THR A 166 31.53 -16.22 13.61
CA THR A 166 31.28 -14.90 14.19
C THR A 166 29.77 -14.72 14.16
N GLY A 167 29.07 -15.16 15.21
CA GLY A 167 27.62 -15.03 15.31
C GLY A 167 27.23 -13.65 15.84
N SER A 168 27.55 -12.57 15.13
CA SER A 168 26.73 -11.37 15.36
C SER A 168 25.36 -11.71 14.80
N GLY A 169 24.36 -11.78 15.69
CA GLY A 169 22.98 -11.82 15.26
C GLY A 169 22.77 -10.59 14.38
N LYS A 170 22.74 -10.78 13.07
CA LYS A 170 22.48 -9.69 12.14
C LYS A 170 21.01 -9.35 12.31
N ARG A 171 20.71 -8.24 12.98
CA ARG A 171 19.39 -7.61 12.94
C ARG A 171 19.06 -7.40 11.47
N LEU A 172 18.09 -8.15 10.96
CA LEU A 172 17.51 -7.95 9.64
C LEU A 172 16.32 -7.02 9.84
N GLY A 173 16.61 -5.72 9.99
CA GLY A 173 15.58 -4.71 10.22
C GLY A 173 15.93 -3.78 11.38
N GLY A 174 15.68 -2.49 11.18
CA GLY A 174 16.20 -1.41 11.99
C GLY A 174 17.57 -0.96 11.45
N SER A 175 17.56 -0.10 10.45
CA SER A 175 18.76 0.64 10.08
C SER A 175 19.12 1.51 11.28
N ALA A 176 20.09 1.10 12.09
CA ALA A 176 20.84 2.06 12.88
C ALA A 176 21.37 3.12 11.90
N PRO A 177 21.40 4.42 12.28
CA PRO A 177 22.04 5.43 11.46
C PRO A 177 23.38 4.88 11.00
N ARG A 178 23.61 4.88 9.69
CA ARG A 178 24.87 4.34 9.17
C ARG A 178 26.00 5.11 9.85
N PRO A 179 27.13 4.49 10.19
CA PRO A 179 28.26 5.23 10.73
C PRO A 179 28.56 6.45 9.82
N GLY A 180 28.37 7.67 10.34
CA GLY A 180 28.48 8.93 9.59
C GLY A 180 27.16 9.66 9.25
N GLU A 181 26.01 9.09 9.58
CA GLU A 181 24.69 9.71 9.35
C GLU A 181 24.30 10.63 10.52
N ASP A 182 23.99 11.91 10.24
CA ASP A 182 23.64 12.88 11.27
C ASP A 182 22.22 12.61 11.80
N ILE A 183 22.14 12.20 13.07
CA ILE A 183 20.89 11.91 13.78
C ILE A 183 19.93 13.13 13.72
N ARG A 184 20.46 14.36 13.78
CA ARG A 184 19.63 15.58 13.71
C ARG A 184 18.91 15.68 12.37
N ARG A 185 19.58 15.29 11.28
CA ARG A 185 19.00 15.27 9.93
C ARG A 185 17.92 14.20 9.79
N VAL A 186 18.13 13.01 10.36
CA VAL A 186 17.13 11.93 10.35
C VAL A 186 15.86 12.35 11.10
N ILE A 187 16.02 12.98 12.27
CA ILE A 187 14.89 13.52 13.05
C ILE A 187 14.20 14.65 12.29
N ALA A 188 14.96 15.58 11.70
CA ALA A 188 14.41 16.70 10.92
C ALA A 188 13.59 16.21 9.72
N ASP A 189 14.11 15.25 8.94
CA ASP A 189 13.40 14.66 7.79
C ASP A 189 12.11 13.94 8.23
N ALA A 190 12.14 13.24 9.37
CA ALA A 190 10.93 12.64 9.94
C ALA A 190 9.89 13.71 10.34
N ALA A 191 10.32 14.82 10.94
CA ALA A 191 9.44 15.93 11.32
C ALA A 191 8.89 16.68 10.10
N GLU A 192 9.69 16.89 9.06
CA GLU A 192 9.27 17.50 7.80
C GLU A 192 8.20 16.66 7.10
N ARG A 193 8.38 15.33 7.06
CA ARG A 193 7.38 14.40 6.52
C ARG A 193 6.06 14.47 7.29
N ARG A 194 6.10 14.54 8.62
CA ARG A 194 4.91 14.74 9.46
C ARG A 194 4.19 16.04 9.13
N SER A 195 4.93 17.16 9.09
CA SER A 195 4.40 18.48 8.75
C SER A 195 3.75 18.48 7.35
N ARG A 196 4.35 17.77 6.40
CA ARG A 196 3.79 17.64 5.04
C ARG A 196 2.46 16.89 5.01
N ILE A 197 2.31 15.81 5.78
CA ILE A 197 1.05 15.05 5.84
C ILE A 197 -0.04 15.89 6.50
N LEU A 198 0.25 16.57 7.62
CA LEU A 198 -0.69 17.46 8.30
C LEU A 198 -1.24 18.55 7.35
N LYS A 199 -0.34 19.25 6.65
CA LYS A 199 -0.70 20.28 5.65
C LYS A 199 -1.38 19.69 4.41
N GLY A 200 -1.29 18.39 4.22
CA GLY A 200 -1.83 17.66 3.10
C GLY A 200 -3.13 16.93 3.39
N CYS A 201 -3.75 17.14 4.55
CA CYS A 201 -5.04 16.56 4.85
C CYS A 201 -6.19 17.49 4.41
N GLY A 202 -7.15 16.93 3.69
CA GLY A 202 -8.35 17.63 3.24
C GLY A 202 -9.54 17.55 4.20
N THR A 203 -9.48 16.68 5.21
CA THR A 203 -10.64 16.32 6.06
C THR A 203 -11.20 17.50 6.85
N ASP A 204 -10.34 18.37 7.38
CA ASP A 204 -10.75 19.51 8.20
C ASP A 204 -10.90 20.83 7.42
N ASN A 205 -10.33 20.91 6.21
CA ASN A 205 -10.10 22.18 5.51
C ASN A 205 -10.95 22.38 4.25
N LEU A 206 -11.60 21.33 3.74
CA LEU A 206 -12.38 21.38 2.50
C LEU A 206 -13.87 21.54 2.80
N SER A 207 -14.56 22.32 1.98
CA SER A 207 -16.02 22.44 2.06
C SER A 207 -16.71 21.14 1.62
N GLU A 208 -17.95 20.91 2.05
CA GLU A 208 -18.73 19.73 1.65
C GLU A 208 -18.84 19.57 0.12
N THR A 209 -18.94 20.68 -0.62
CA THR A 209 -19.01 20.66 -2.08
C THR A 209 -17.68 20.21 -2.70
N GLN A 210 -16.54 20.66 -2.17
CA GLN A 210 -15.22 20.22 -2.60
C GLN A 210 -15.02 18.73 -2.29
N ILE A 211 -15.39 18.29 -1.07
CA ILE A 211 -15.31 16.87 -0.66
C ILE A 211 -16.12 16.00 -1.61
N ARG A 212 -17.36 16.41 -1.94
CA ARG A 212 -18.23 15.69 -2.88
C ARG A 212 -17.59 15.57 -4.26
N ASN A 213 -17.09 16.68 -4.81
CA ASN A 213 -16.46 16.68 -6.13
C ASN A 213 -15.21 15.78 -6.18
N ILE A 214 -14.40 15.82 -5.13
CA ILE A 214 -13.19 14.99 -5.01
C ILE A 214 -13.57 13.51 -4.90
N SER A 215 -14.55 13.17 -4.05
CA SER A 215 -15.09 11.82 -3.92
C SER A 215 -15.60 11.29 -5.26
N ASP A 216 -16.39 12.09 -5.97
CA ASP A 216 -16.97 11.68 -7.25
C ASP A 216 -15.89 11.45 -8.30
N ASN A 217 -14.86 12.31 -8.36
CA ASN A 217 -13.75 12.14 -9.29
C ASN A 217 -12.88 10.91 -9.00
N ALA A 218 -12.70 10.57 -7.71
CA ALA A 218 -12.00 9.35 -7.29
C ALA A 218 -12.79 8.07 -7.64
N THR A 219 -14.11 8.17 -7.82
CA THR A 219 -15.00 7.02 -8.09
C THR A 219 -15.38 6.89 -9.56
N LYS A 220 -15.55 8.00 -10.28
CA LYS A 220 -16.01 8.03 -11.69
C LYS A 220 -15.05 7.35 -12.67
N ASN A 221 -13.82 7.05 -12.26
CA ASN A 221 -12.81 6.40 -13.10
C ASN A 221 -12.31 5.05 -12.55
N GLY A 222 -12.93 4.49 -11.51
CA GLY A 222 -12.52 3.21 -10.92
C GLY A 222 -13.62 2.15 -10.99
N PHE A 223 -13.23 0.90 -11.22
CA PHE A 223 -14.11 -0.28 -11.19
C PHE A 223 -14.54 -0.55 -9.75
N ARG A 224 -15.84 -0.74 -9.51
CA ARG A 224 -16.43 -0.89 -8.17
C ARG A 224 -16.35 -2.32 -7.63
N THR A 225 -16.17 -3.32 -8.49
CA THR A 225 -16.18 -4.73 -8.11
C THR A 225 -15.11 -5.54 -8.86
N GLN A 226 -14.70 -6.68 -8.29
CA GLN A 226 -13.82 -7.65 -8.98
C GLN A 226 -14.42 -8.12 -10.32
N ALA A 227 -15.76 -8.22 -10.40
CA ALA A 227 -16.45 -8.58 -11.65
C ALA A 227 -16.32 -7.47 -12.72
N GLU A 228 -16.44 -6.20 -12.33
CA GLU A 228 -16.20 -5.06 -13.24
C GLU A 228 -14.71 -4.95 -13.63
N GLU A 229 -13.78 -5.29 -12.74
CA GLU A 229 -12.34 -5.38 -13.01
C GLU A 229 -12.03 -6.48 -14.03
N ASP A 230 -12.57 -7.69 -13.82
CA ASP A 230 -12.36 -8.85 -14.69
C ASP A 230 -13.00 -8.61 -16.07
N GLU A 231 -14.21 -8.06 -16.14
CA GLU A 231 -14.89 -7.72 -17.40
C GLU A 231 -14.15 -6.62 -18.18
N ALA A 232 -13.62 -5.60 -17.49
CA ALA A 232 -12.85 -4.56 -18.13
C ALA A 232 -11.47 -5.03 -18.61
N ASN A 233 -10.84 -5.93 -17.85
CA ASN A 233 -9.59 -6.57 -18.26
C ASN A 233 -9.81 -7.48 -19.48
N ASP A 234 -10.89 -8.27 -19.49
CA ASP A 234 -11.29 -9.09 -20.64
C ASP A 234 -11.63 -8.23 -21.87
N ALA A 235 -12.33 -7.12 -21.69
CA ALA A 235 -12.64 -6.18 -22.76
C ALA A 235 -11.37 -5.51 -23.33
N ALA A 236 -10.40 -5.14 -22.48
CA ALA A 236 -9.12 -4.57 -22.90
C ALA A 236 -8.27 -5.60 -23.68
N ILE A 237 -8.23 -6.86 -23.21
CA ILE A 237 -7.57 -7.97 -23.92
C ILE A 237 -8.25 -8.19 -25.28
N ALA A 238 -9.58 -8.17 -25.35
CA ALA A 238 -10.32 -8.33 -26.59
C ALA A 238 -10.05 -7.20 -27.60
N GLN A 239 -9.97 -5.94 -27.15
CA GLN A 239 -9.60 -4.81 -28.01
C GLN A 239 -8.14 -4.88 -28.49
N ALA A 240 -7.22 -5.31 -27.64
CA ALA A 240 -5.82 -5.53 -28.01
C ALA A 240 -5.69 -6.65 -29.06
N LEU A 241 -6.47 -7.73 -28.94
CA LEU A 241 -6.51 -8.82 -29.91
C LEU A 241 -7.15 -8.38 -31.24
N GLN A 242 -8.23 -7.61 -31.20
CA GLN A 242 -8.89 -7.08 -32.41
C GLN A 242 -8.02 -6.07 -33.17
N SER A 243 -7.31 -5.19 -32.46
CA SER A 243 -6.37 -4.25 -33.07
C SER A 243 -5.18 -5.00 -33.70
N ASN A 244 -4.60 -5.98 -33.00
CA ASN A 244 -3.51 -6.80 -33.52
C ASN A 244 -3.94 -7.64 -34.74
N TRP A 245 -5.18 -8.14 -34.75
CA TRP A 245 -5.77 -8.83 -35.91
C TRP A 245 -5.99 -7.88 -37.12
N LYS A 246 -6.47 -6.65 -36.88
CA LYS A 246 -6.60 -5.61 -37.91
C LYS A 246 -5.24 -5.25 -38.53
N TRP A 247 -4.20 -5.10 -37.71
CA TRP A 247 -2.84 -4.82 -38.19
C TRP A 247 -2.30 -5.94 -39.08
N ARG A 248 -2.47 -7.20 -38.68
CA ARG A 248 -2.04 -8.38 -39.47
C ARG A 248 -2.73 -8.49 -40.84
N ARG A 249 -3.98 -8.01 -40.94
CA ARG A 249 -4.76 -8.03 -42.19
C ARG A 249 -4.36 -6.92 -43.16
N ILE A 250 -3.88 -5.78 -42.64
CA ILE A 250 -3.39 -4.65 -43.42
C ILE A 250 -1.95 -4.90 -43.90
N SER A 251 -1.14 -5.61 -43.12
CA SER A 251 0.27 -5.91 -43.44
C SER A 251 0.48 -7.10 -44.39
N ASN A 252 -0.59 -7.79 -44.81
CA ASN A 252 -0.51 -8.88 -45.78
C ASN A 252 -1.71 -8.82 -46.75
N PRO A 253 -1.74 -7.83 -47.67
CA PRO A 253 -2.70 -7.84 -48.76
C PRO A 253 -2.38 -9.03 -49.67
N ALA A 254 -3.39 -9.86 -49.93
CA ALA A 254 -3.32 -10.93 -50.92
C ALA A 254 -3.08 -10.36 -52.34
#